data_AF-A0A9E7F1I5-F1
#
_entry.id   AF-A0A9E7F1I5-F1
#
_cell.length_a   1.000
_cell.length_b   1.000
_cell.length_c   1.000
_cell.angle_alpha   90.00
_cell.angle_beta   90.00
_cell.angle_gamma   90.00
#
_symmetry.space_group_name_H-M   'P 1'
#
loop_
_entity.id
_entity.type
_entity.pdbx_description
1 polymer ?
#
loop_
_entity_poly.entity_id
_entity_poly.type
_entity_poly.pdbx_seq_one_letter_code
_entity_poly.pdbx_strand_id
1 'polypeptide(L)' 'MVWFELESNQIRFGLEIYIWQRHRETPIKILTGHSMTVNCVSWNPAKPHMLASASDDRTVRIWMANVINEYNIIIT' A
#
# COMPACT_ATOMS: atom_id res chain seq x y z
N MET A 1 -3.68 -15.43 1.29
CA MET A 1 -3.34 -14.33 2.22
C MET A 1 -1.84 -14.40 2.44
N VAL A 2 -1.09 -13.50 1.81
CA VAL A 2 0.38 -13.49 1.88
C VAL A 2 0.80 -12.31 2.74
N TRP A 3 1.59 -12.57 3.78
CA TRP A 3 2.08 -11.57 4.72
C TRP A 3 3.56 -11.30 4.42
N PHE A 4 3.95 -10.03 4.31
CA PHE A 4 5.35 -9.60 4.33
C PHE A 4 5.52 -8.57 5.46
N GLU A 5 6.42 -8.87 6.39
CA GLU A 5 6.75 -8.03 7.54
C GLU A 5 8.03 -7.26 7.25
N LEU A 6 7.94 -5.94 7.16
CA LEU A 6 9.08 -5.04 7.28
C LEU A 6 8.69 -3.96 8.29
N GLU A 7 9.45 -3.91 9.38
CA GLU A 7 9.44 -2.81 10.36
C GLU A 7 8.05 -2.39 10.86
N SER A 8 7.46 -3.24 11.71
CA SER A 8 6.27 -2.95 12.55
C SER A 8 4.95 -2.65 11.82
N ASN A 9 4.94 -2.60 10.49
CA ASN A 9 3.76 -2.30 9.68
C ASN A 9 3.24 -3.54 8.93
N GLN A 10 1.93 -3.71 8.91
CA GLN A 10 1.25 -4.82 8.25
C GLN A 10 0.43 -4.30 7.05
N ILE A 11 0.40 -5.05 5.94
CA ILE A 11 -0.43 -4.73 4.77
C ILE A 11 -1.52 -5.78 4.57
N ARG A 12 -2.74 -5.33 4.30
CA ARG A 12 -3.82 -6.16 3.75
C ARG A 12 -4.27 -5.58 2.42
N PHE A 13 -4.51 -6.42 1.42
CA PHE A 13 -4.93 -5.99 0.09
C PHE A 13 -6.06 -6.86 -0.47
N GLY A 14 -6.94 -6.23 -1.25
CA GLY A 14 -8.11 -6.80 -1.90
C GLY A 14 -8.61 -5.81 -2.96
N LEU A 15 -9.80 -5.23 -2.81
CA LEU A 15 -10.20 -4.06 -3.63
C LEU A 15 -9.44 -2.78 -3.25
N GLU A 16 -9.07 -2.69 -1.97
CA GLU A 16 -8.31 -1.57 -1.40
C GLU A 16 -7.07 -2.12 -0.69
N ILE A 17 -6.10 -1.24 -0.42
CA ILE A 17 -4.89 -1.60 0.31
C ILE A 17 -4.92 -0.87 1.66
N TYR A 18 -4.82 -1.64 2.74
CA TYR A 18 -4.83 -1.15 4.10
C TYR A 18 -3.43 -1.26 4.71
N ILE A 19 -2.93 -0.14 5.23
CA ILE A 19 -1.65 -0.07 5.94
C ILE A 19 -1.94 0.04 7.44
N TRP A 20 -1.36 -0.86 8.22
CA TRP A 20 -1.59 -0.98 9.65
C TRP A 20 -0.30 -0.80 10.45
N GLN A 21 -0.42 -0.24 11.65
CA GLN A 21 0.62 -0.28 12.66
C GLN A 21 0.26 -1.36 13.68
N ARG A 22 1.23 -2.17 14.12
CA ARG A 22 0.98 -3.32 15.02
C ARG A 22 0.17 -3.02 16.28
N HIS A 23 0.23 -1.80 16.81
CA HIS A 23 -0.42 -1.40 18.06
C HIS A 23 -1.68 -0.55 17.86
N ARG A 24 -2.17 -0.41 16.63
CA ARG A 24 -3.38 0.35 16.33
C ARG A 24 -4.54 -0.57 16.00
N GLU A 25 -5.71 -0.21 16.52
CA GLU A 25 -6.98 -0.87 16.20
C GLU A 25 -7.57 -0.41 14.87
N THR A 26 -7.07 0.72 14.32
CA THR A 26 -7.50 1.28 13.04
C THR A 26 -6.33 1.39 12.06
N PRO A 27 -6.59 1.26 10.75
CA PRO A 27 -5.54 1.39 9.74
C PRO A 27 -4.99 2.80 9.75
N ILE A 28 -3.68 2.94 9.54
CA ILE A 28 -3.00 4.23 9.38
C ILE A 28 -3.45 4.89 8.08
N LYS A 29 -3.63 4.08 7.04
CA LYS A 29 -4.02 4.55 5.72
C LYS A 29 -4.79 3.48 4.96
N ILE A 30 -5.75 3.95 4.17
CA ILE A 30 -6.44 3.18 3.14
C ILE A 30 -6.04 3.80 1.80
N LEU A 31 -5.49 2.99 0.90
CA LEU A 31 -5.11 3.39 -0.44
C LEU A 31 -6.22 2.94 -1.38
N THR A 32 -6.94 3.91 -1.93
CA THR A 32 -8.05 3.71 -2.86
C THR A 32 -7.65 4.23 -4.23
N GLY A 33 -8.00 3.51 -5.29
CA GLY A 33 -7.69 3.94 -6.67
C GLY A 33 -7.66 2.83 -7.69
N HIS A 34 -7.38 1.59 -7.29
CA HIS A 34 -7.57 0.45 -8.19
C HIS A 34 -9.06 0.21 -8.43
N SER A 35 -9.45 -0.07 -9.68
CA SER A 35 -10.86 -0.35 -10.02
C SER A 35 -11.21 -1.83 -9.95
N MET A 36 -10.21 -2.69 -9.74
CA MET A 36 -10.34 -4.13 -9.58
C MET A 36 -9.37 -4.65 -8.49
N THR A 37 -9.46 -5.95 -8.21
CA THR A 37 -8.68 -6.62 -7.17
C THR A 37 -7.17 -6.40 -7.33
N VAL A 38 -6.54 -5.97 -6.24
CA VAL A 38 -5.09 -5.94 -6.06
C VAL A 38 -4.61 -7.36 -5.80
N ASN A 39 -3.67 -7.82 -6.62
CA ASN A 39 -3.14 -9.18 -6.55
C ASN A 39 -1.80 -9.24 -5.82
N CYS A 40 -1.06 -8.13 -5.79
CA CYS A 40 0.26 -8.06 -5.17
C CYS A 40 0.57 -6.65 -4.69
N VAL A 41 1.32 -6.56 -3.59
CA VAL A 41 1.87 -5.32 -3.04
C VAL A 41 3.31 -5.56 -2.61
N SER A 42 4.18 -4.56 -2.77
CA SER A 42 5.57 -4.64 -2.36
C SER A 42 6.10 -3.28 -1.93
N TRP A 43 6.72 -3.23 -0.75
CA TRP A 43 7.44 -2.05 -0.26
C TRP A 43 8.75 -1.89 -1.03
N ASN A 44 9.14 -0.65 -1.30
CA ASN A 44 10.47 -0.37 -1.82
C ASN A 44 11.50 -0.52 -0.69
N PRO A 45 12.54 -1.36 -0.86
CA PRO A 45 13.56 -1.56 0.18
C PRO A 45 14.56 -0.39 0.30
N ALA A 46 14.68 0.47 -0.71
CA ALA A 46 15.61 1.60 -0.75
C ALA A 46 14.95 2.95 -0.43
N LYS A 47 13.63 3.08 -0.66
CA LYS A 47 12.85 4.30 -0.39
C LYS A 47 11.77 3.99 0.64
N PRO A 48 11.98 4.40 1.92
CA PRO A 48 10.97 4.31 2.95
C PRO A 48 9.66 4.96 2.49
N HIS A 49 8.53 4.37 2.88
CA HIS A 49 7.18 4.86 2.56
C HIS A 49 6.77 4.84 1.09
N MET A 50 7.50 4.13 0.23
CA MET A 50 7.08 3.89 -1.15
C MET A 50 6.60 2.44 -1.34
N LEU A 51 5.39 2.28 -1.86
CA LEU A 51 4.74 0.99 -2.10
C LEU A 51 4.35 0.87 -3.58
N ALA A 52 4.55 -0.31 -4.16
CA ALA A 52 3.99 -0.67 -5.45
C ALA A 52 2.82 -1.65 -5.27
N SER A 53 1.78 -1.50 -6.08
CA SER A 53 0.67 -2.46 -6.16
C SER A 53 0.32 -2.80 -7.60
N ALA A 54 -0.05 -4.06 -7.85
CA ALA A 54 -0.50 -4.57 -9.14
C ALA A 54 -1.91 -5.13 -9.03
N SER A 55 -2.77 -4.80 -10.00
CA SER A 55 -4.21 -5.14 -9.99
C SER A 55 -4.68 -5.72 -11.32
N ASP A 56 -5.81 -6.43 -11.28
CA ASP A 56 -6.55 -6.89 -12.46
C ASP A 56 -7.09 -5.73 -13.33
N ASP A 57 -7.09 -4.50 -12.81
CA ASP A 57 -7.46 -3.30 -13.58
C ASP A 57 -6.44 -2.92 -14.66
N ARG A 58 -5.41 -3.76 -14.84
CA ARG A 58 -4.32 -3.62 -15.81
C ARG A 58 -3.40 -2.45 -15.50
N THR A 59 -3.39 -1.95 -14.27
CA THR A 59 -2.50 -0.89 -13.82
C THR A 59 -1.56 -1.36 -12.70
N VAL A 60 -0.40 -0.71 -12.64
CA VAL A 60 0.48 -0.74 -11.48
C VAL A 60 0.48 0.66 -10.88
N ARG A 61 0.22 0.77 -9.58
CA ARG A 61 0.22 2.05 -8.88
C ARG A 61 1.40 2.15 -7.94
N ILE A 62 2.02 3.32 -7.93
CA ILE A 62 3.06 3.68 -6.97
C ILE A 62 2.47 4.66 -5.96
N TRP A 63 2.54 4.27 -4.69
CA TRP A 63 2.08 5.05 -3.55
C TRP A 63 3.30 5.57 -2.81
N MET A 64 3.37 6.87 -2.58
CA MET A 64 4.46 7.47 -1.84
C MET A 64 3.90 8.44 -0.81
N ALA A 65 4.27 8.26 0.46
CA ALA A 65 3.98 9.26 1.49
C ALA A 65 4.87 10.48 1.24
N ASN A 66 4.25 11.65 1.10
CA ASN A 66 4.99 12.90 1.23
C ASN A 66 5.33 13.14 2.70
N VAL A 67 6.32 13.98 2.95
CA VAL A 67 6.85 14.36 4.29
C VAL A 67 5.76 14.81 5.28
N ILE A 68 4.56 15.13 4.78
CA ILE A 68 3.35 15.49 5.54
C ILE A 68 2.37 14.33 5.82
N ASN A 69 2.78 13.06 5.75
CA ASN A 69 1.94 11.85 5.98
C ASN A 69 0.80 11.62 4.97
N GLU A 70 0.87 12.24 3.79
CA GLU A 70 -0.11 12.06 2.72
C GLU A 70 0.45 11.16 1.62
N TYR A 71 -0.16 9.98 1.41
CA TYR A 71 0.15 9.12 0.28
C TYR A 71 -0.57 9.64 -0.98
N ASN A 72 0.20 10.11 -1.96
CA ASN A 72 -0.31 10.49 -3.28
C ASN A 72 -0.01 9.40 -4.30
N ILE A 73 -0.92 9.19 -5.26
CA ILE A 73 -0.70 8.31 -6.42
C ILE A 73 0.17 9.10 -7.40
N ILE A 74 1.39 8.63 -7.64
CA ILE A 74 2.32 9.35 -8.51
C ILE A 74 2.28 8.84 -9.96
N ILE A 75 1.72 7.65 -10.21
CA ILE A 75 1.69 7.08 -11.57
C ILE A 75 0.43 6.20 -11.76
N THR A 76 -0.22 6.35 -12.91
CA THR A 76 -1.26 5.48 -13.49
C THR A 76 -0.77 4.95 -14.83
#